data_AF-T1BSV0-F1
#
_entry.id   AF-T1BSV0-F1
#
_cell.length_a   1.000
_cell.length_b   1.000
_cell.length_c   1.000
_cell.angle_alpha   90.00
_cell.angle_beta   90.00
_cell.angle_gamma   90.00
#
_symmetry.space_group_name_H-M   'P 1'
#
loop_
_entity.id
_entity.type
_entity.pdbx_description
1 polymer ?
#
loop_
_entity_poly.entity_id
_entity_poly.type
_entity_poly.pdbx_seq_one_letter_code
_entity_poly.pdbx_strand_id
1 'polypeptide(L)'
;FKAKGDRKIVPDPYDPTEYHVPTMLVTDLALRYDPIYGKISRRYYEHPEEFARAFARAWFKLTHRDMGPRSRYLGPEVPKEELIWQDPVPAADHTLVEAREIADLKAQVLACGLTPSQLVYTAWSSASTFRGSDKRGGANGARIRLAPQKDWEVNRGPEVRETLTKLEQIQTSFNAGRSDGKKVSLADLIVLGGNAAIERAAAA
;
A
#
# COMPACT_ATOMS: atom_id res chain seq x y z
N PHE A 1 6.45 -36.17 14.75
CA PHE A 1 6.52 -37.38 13.89
C PHE A 1 7.97 -37.74 13.63
N LYS A 2 8.28 -39.03 13.46
CA LYS A 2 9.63 -39.52 13.11
C LYS A 2 9.59 -40.20 11.75
N ALA A 3 10.68 -40.12 10.99
CA ALA A 3 10.82 -40.90 9.76
C ALA A 3 10.74 -42.41 10.10
N LYS A 4 10.16 -43.21 9.20
CA LYS A 4 10.15 -44.68 9.35
C LYS A 4 11.56 -45.23 9.14
N GLY A 5 11.98 -46.20 9.95
CA GLY A 5 13.32 -46.79 9.96
C GLY A 5 14.28 -46.10 10.93
N ASP A 6 15.49 -46.67 11.09
CA ASP A 6 16.44 -46.29 12.16
C ASP A 6 17.67 -45.52 11.67
N ARG A 7 17.64 -44.99 10.43
CA ARG A 7 18.77 -44.24 9.89
C ARG A 7 18.95 -42.91 10.62
N LYS A 8 20.03 -42.80 11.40
CA LYS A 8 20.43 -41.60 12.15
C LYS A 8 21.32 -40.71 11.28
N ILE A 9 20.85 -39.51 10.95
CA ILE A 9 21.57 -38.55 10.06
C ILE A 9 21.50 -37.09 10.53
N VAL A 10 20.66 -36.78 11.52
CA VAL A 10 20.57 -35.42 12.08
C VAL A 10 21.58 -35.32 13.22
N PRO A 11 22.53 -34.38 13.22
CA PRO A 11 23.53 -34.28 14.27
C PRO A 11 22.89 -33.92 15.61
N ASP A 12 23.46 -34.42 16.72
CA ASP A 12 23.14 -33.93 18.05
C ASP A 12 23.66 -32.50 18.26
N PRO A 13 22.92 -31.62 18.96
CA PRO A 13 23.36 -30.25 19.22
C PRO A 13 24.57 -30.11 20.16
N TYR A 14 24.93 -31.14 20.93
CA TYR A 14 26.02 -31.11 21.92
C TYR A 14 27.10 -32.16 21.67
N ASP A 15 26.73 -33.39 21.30
CA ASP A 15 27.68 -34.48 21.05
C ASP A 15 27.99 -34.61 19.54
N PRO A 16 29.21 -34.29 19.08
CA PRO A 16 29.57 -34.37 17.66
C PRO A 16 29.61 -35.81 17.12
N THR A 17 29.54 -36.83 17.99
CA THR A 17 29.53 -38.25 17.62
C THR A 17 28.13 -38.86 17.60
N GLU A 18 27.12 -38.17 18.15
CA GLU A 18 25.75 -38.65 18.22
C GLU A 18 24.90 -38.12 17.06
N TYR A 19 24.02 -38.99 16.54
CA TYR A 19 23.07 -38.66 15.48
C TYR A 19 21.67 -39.21 15.79
N HIS A 20 20.66 -38.51 15.28
CA HIS A 20 19.24 -38.77 15.51
C HIS A 20 18.50 -39.08 14.20
N VAL A 21 17.36 -39.77 14.35
CA VAL A 21 16.42 -40.02 13.25
C VAL A 21 15.69 -38.71 12.89
N PRO A 22 15.49 -38.37 11.61
CA PRO A 22 14.76 -37.16 11.22
C PRO A 22 13.35 -37.08 11.84
N THR A 23 13.01 -35.91 12.37
CA THR A 23 11.72 -35.62 12.98
C THR A 23 11.04 -34.43 12.31
N MET A 24 9.70 -34.43 12.29
CA MET A 24 8.88 -33.37 11.71
C MET A 24 7.70 -33.05 12.63
N LEU A 25 7.29 -31.79 12.69
CA LEU A 25 6.06 -31.35 13.36
C LEU A 25 4.82 -31.67 12.52
N VAL A 26 3.64 -31.55 13.13
CA VAL A 26 2.35 -31.65 12.42
C VAL A 26 2.30 -30.61 11.29
N THR A 27 2.74 -29.38 11.57
CA THR A 27 2.74 -28.25 10.63
C THR A 27 3.71 -28.45 9.47
N ASP A 28 4.85 -29.11 9.69
CA ASP A 28 5.79 -29.44 8.60
C ASP A 28 5.18 -30.47 7.64
N LEU A 29 4.53 -31.50 8.19
CA LEU A 29 3.86 -32.52 7.39
C LEU A 29 2.68 -31.94 6.59
N ALA A 30 1.99 -30.91 7.10
CA ALA A 30 0.92 -30.25 6.37
C ALA A 30 1.40 -29.68 5.02
N LEU A 31 2.66 -29.21 4.93
CA LEU A 31 3.24 -28.72 3.68
C LEU A 31 3.40 -29.80 2.60
N ARG A 32 3.36 -31.08 2.98
CA ARG A 32 3.43 -32.22 2.06
C ARG A 32 2.05 -32.78 1.74
N TYR A 33 1.17 -32.90 2.74
CA TYR A 33 -0.08 -33.65 2.62
C TYR A 33 -1.27 -32.79 2.18
N ASP A 34 -1.25 -31.47 2.42
CA ASP A 34 -2.27 -30.59 1.85
C ASP A 34 -2.14 -30.55 0.31
N PRO A 35 -3.24 -30.67 -0.46
CA PRO A 35 -3.17 -30.77 -1.92
C PRO A 35 -2.70 -29.49 -2.63
N ILE A 36 -2.79 -28.33 -1.97
CA ILE A 36 -2.29 -27.05 -2.48
C ILE A 36 -0.83 -26.89 -2.07
N TYR A 37 -0.50 -26.99 -0.78
CA TYR A 37 0.87 -26.83 -0.30
C TYR A 37 1.79 -27.94 -0.81
N GLY A 38 1.31 -29.18 -0.94
CA GLY A 38 2.08 -30.30 -1.46
C GLY A 38 2.61 -30.05 -2.88
N LYS A 39 1.83 -29.38 -3.74
CA LYS A 39 2.27 -28.99 -5.09
C LYS A 39 3.35 -27.90 -5.05
N ILE A 40 3.21 -26.92 -4.15
CA ILE A 40 4.19 -25.84 -3.96
C ILE A 40 5.50 -26.42 -3.40
N SER A 41 5.42 -27.24 -2.35
CA SER A 41 6.56 -27.91 -1.74
C SER A 41 7.28 -28.83 -2.72
N ARG A 42 6.53 -29.55 -3.58
CA ARG A 42 7.11 -30.38 -4.63
C ARG A 42 7.91 -29.54 -5.63
N ARG A 43 7.34 -28.41 -6.08
CA ARG A 43 8.04 -27.46 -6.96
C ARG A 43 9.32 -26.92 -6.31
N TYR A 44 9.26 -26.52 -5.04
CA TYR A 44 10.44 -26.04 -4.31
C TYR A 44 11.50 -27.11 -4.05
N TYR A 45 11.09 -28.36 -3.88
CA TYR A 45 11.99 -29.50 -3.82
C TYR A 45 12.70 -29.75 -5.16
N GLU A 46 11.97 -29.65 -6.28
CA GLU A 46 12.50 -29.83 -7.64
C GLU A 46 13.30 -28.62 -8.14
N HIS A 47 13.01 -27.42 -7.61
CA HIS A 47 13.61 -26.13 -7.98
C HIS A 47 14.07 -25.33 -6.73
N PRO A 48 15.17 -25.73 -6.06
CA PRO A 48 15.62 -25.10 -4.82
C PRO A 48 15.96 -23.61 -4.94
N GLU A 49 16.37 -23.14 -6.12
CA GLU A 49 16.64 -21.74 -6.42
C GLU A 49 15.36 -20.88 -6.35
N GLU A 50 14.22 -21.43 -6.76
CA GLU A 50 12.94 -20.75 -6.62
C GLU A 50 12.51 -20.66 -5.16
N PHE A 51 12.79 -21.71 -4.38
CA PHE A 51 12.54 -21.70 -2.94
C PHE A 51 13.38 -20.62 -2.25
N ALA A 52 14.69 -20.58 -2.52
CA ALA A 52 15.58 -19.57 -1.94
C ALA A 52 15.11 -18.14 -2.24
N ARG A 53 14.73 -17.87 -3.50
CA ARG A 53 14.19 -16.56 -3.90
C ARG A 53 12.86 -16.24 -3.21
N ALA A 54 11.93 -17.19 -3.14
CA ALA A 54 10.64 -17.01 -2.51
C ALA A 54 10.77 -16.79 -1.00
N PHE A 55 11.63 -17.57 -0.35
CA PHE A 55 11.92 -17.45 1.08
C PHE A 55 12.55 -16.09 1.40
N ALA A 56 13.55 -15.64 0.64
CA ALA A 56 14.17 -14.32 0.85
C ALA A 56 13.14 -13.18 0.73
N ARG A 57 12.27 -13.23 -0.30
CA ARG A 57 11.19 -12.24 -0.49
C ARG A 57 10.14 -12.29 0.60
N ALA A 58 9.75 -13.49 1.04
CA ALA A 58 8.78 -13.68 2.11
C ALA A 58 9.35 -13.23 3.47
N TRP A 59 10.63 -13.50 3.73
CA TRP A 59 11.34 -13.06 4.94
C TRP A 59 11.44 -11.54 5.00
N PHE A 60 11.82 -10.89 3.90
CA PHE A 60 11.83 -9.43 3.81
C PHE A 60 10.43 -8.87 4.07
N LYS A 61 9.39 -9.40 3.41
CA LYS A 61 8.00 -8.99 3.66
C LYS A 61 7.59 -9.20 5.12
N LEU A 62 7.91 -10.34 5.72
CA LEU A 62 7.56 -10.65 7.11
C LEU A 62 8.10 -9.60 8.08
N THR A 63 9.35 -9.18 7.87
CA THR A 63 10.09 -8.27 8.74
C THR A 63 9.86 -6.79 8.43
N HIS A 64 9.17 -6.45 7.34
CA HIS A 64 8.97 -5.06 6.88
C HIS A 64 7.50 -4.69 6.60
N ARG A 65 6.55 -5.64 6.72
CA ARG A 65 5.13 -5.43 6.40
C ARG A 65 4.42 -4.35 7.21
N ASP A 66 4.95 -3.97 8.37
CA ASP A 66 4.44 -2.96 9.30
C ASP A 66 5.31 -1.69 9.35
N MET A 67 6.31 -1.58 8.47
CA MET A 67 7.14 -0.39 8.34
C MET A 67 6.46 0.75 7.57
N GLY A 68 5.30 0.51 6.94
CA GLY A 68 4.60 1.53 6.15
C GLY A 68 5.31 1.87 4.84
N PRO A 69 5.15 3.11 4.33
CA PRO A 69 5.70 3.53 3.04
C PRO A 69 7.23 3.41 2.96
N ARG A 70 7.73 3.15 1.75
CA ARG A 70 9.18 3.05 1.47
C ARG A 70 9.97 4.30 1.84
N SER A 71 9.34 5.48 1.88
CA SER A 71 9.96 6.73 2.34
C SER A 71 10.45 6.68 3.80
N ARG A 72 10.02 5.67 4.57
CA ARG A 72 10.49 5.41 5.94
C ARG A 72 11.69 4.47 6.03
N TYR A 73 12.12 3.86 4.92
CA TYR A 73 13.18 2.87 4.92
C TYR A 73 14.52 3.60 4.87
N LEU A 74 15.46 3.23 5.73
CA LEU A 74 16.75 3.90 5.89
C LEU A 74 17.90 2.88 5.75
N GLY A 75 19.06 3.36 5.35
CA GLY A 75 20.29 2.56 5.26
C GLY A 75 20.63 2.11 3.84
N PRO A 76 21.84 1.58 3.64
CA PRO A 76 22.38 1.30 2.31
C PRO A 76 21.82 0.02 1.66
N GLU A 77 21.18 -0.85 2.44
CA GLU A 77 20.72 -2.17 1.99
C GLU A 77 19.23 -2.20 1.60
N VAL A 78 18.56 -1.04 1.56
CA VAL A 78 17.16 -0.97 1.14
C VAL A 78 17.03 -1.53 -0.28
N PRO A 79 16.21 -2.58 -0.51
CA PRO A 79 16.05 -3.16 -1.85
C PRO A 79 15.53 -2.10 -2.81
N LYS A 80 16.09 -2.06 -4.03
CA LYS A 80 15.68 -1.10 -5.07
C LYS A 80 14.29 -1.43 -5.64
N GLU A 81 13.99 -2.72 -5.78
CA GLU A 81 12.71 -3.22 -6.28
C GLU A 81 11.53 -2.72 -5.43
N GLU A 82 10.51 -2.17 -6.11
CA GLU A 82 9.23 -1.86 -5.47
C GLU A 82 8.39 -3.13 -5.38
N LEU A 83 7.85 -3.43 -4.20
CA LEU A 83 7.03 -4.62 -3.99
C LEU A 83 5.56 -4.22 -3.85
N ILE A 84 4.67 -4.90 -4.55
CA ILE A 84 3.24 -4.55 -4.59
C ILE A 84 2.57 -4.47 -3.20
N TRP A 85 3.03 -5.27 -2.23
CA TRP A 85 2.49 -5.25 -0.87
C TRP A 85 2.83 -3.99 -0.07
N GLN A 86 3.79 -3.18 -0.55
CA GLN A 86 4.18 -1.91 0.07
C GLN A 86 3.22 -0.77 -0.28
N ASP A 87 2.18 -1.03 -1.08
CA ASP A 87 1.25 -0.04 -1.60
C ASP A 87 2.01 1.16 -2.23
N PRO A 88 2.89 0.92 -3.23
CA PRO A 88 3.82 1.94 -3.73
C PRO A 88 3.08 3.18 -4.26
N VAL A 89 3.69 4.35 -4.07
CA VAL A 89 3.22 5.63 -4.59
C VAL A 89 4.31 6.16 -5.51
N PRO A 90 3.99 6.50 -6.78
CA PRO A 90 4.99 7.05 -7.70
C PRO A 90 5.65 8.30 -7.13
N ALA A 91 6.94 8.46 -7.38
CA ALA A 91 7.64 9.70 -7.07
C ALA A 91 7.08 10.84 -7.95
N ALA A 92 7.01 12.04 -7.39
CA ALA A 92 6.68 13.23 -8.17
C ALA A 92 7.83 13.57 -9.12
N ASP A 93 7.50 13.76 -10.39
CA ASP A 93 8.42 14.03 -11.51
C ASP A 93 8.23 15.44 -12.11
N HIS A 94 7.51 16.31 -11.39
CA HIS A 94 7.09 17.64 -11.82
C HIS A 94 7.26 18.67 -10.70
N THR A 95 7.24 19.94 -11.08
CA THR A 95 7.28 21.05 -10.10
C THR A 95 5.95 21.10 -9.34
N LEU A 96 6.01 21.29 -8.03
CA LEU A 96 4.82 21.38 -7.20
C LEU A 96 4.17 22.77 -7.31
N VAL A 97 2.88 22.82 -7.03
CA VAL A 97 2.12 24.07 -6.92
C VAL A 97 2.57 24.89 -5.71
N GLU A 98 2.54 26.22 -5.83
CA GLU A 98 2.90 27.15 -4.75
C GLU A 98 1.68 27.90 -4.23
N ALA A 99 1.87 28.81 -3.26
CA ALA A 99 0.80 29.50 -2.55
C ALA A 99 -0.24 30.16 -3.48
N ARG A 100 0.21 30.79 -4.58
CA ARG A 100 -0.68 31.41 -5.56
C ARG A 100 -1.58 30.39 -6.23
N GLU A 101 -1.00 29.33 -6.80
CA GLU A 101 -1.76 28.26 -7.45
C GLU A 101 -2.71 27.55 -6.48
N ILE A 102 -2.28 27.36 -5.24
CA ILE A 102 -3.09 26.76 -4.18
C ILE A 102 -4.34 27.62 -3.92
N ALA A 103 -4.19 28.95 -3.82
CA ALA A 103 -5.33 29.86 -3.64
C ALA A 103 -6.30 29.80 -4.83
N ASP A 104 -5.78 29.81 -6.05
CA ASP A 104 -6.59 29.73 -7.27
C ASP A 104 -7.35 28.39 -7.36
N LEU A 105 -6.70 27.28 -7.01
CA LEU A 105 -7.31 25.96 -6.98
C LEU A 105 -8.42 25.86 -5.92
N LYS A 106 -8.22 26.41 -4.71
CA LYS A 106 -9.28 26.45 -3.69
C LYS A 106 -10.50 27.23 -4.17
N ALA A 107 -10.29 28.38 -4.81
CA ALA A 107 -11.39 29.17 -5.37
C ALA A 107 -12.17 28.39 -6.44
N GLN A 108 -11.47 27.70 -7.35
CA GLN A 108 -12.10 26.83 -8.35
C GLN A 108 -12.89 25.68 -7.73
N VAL A 109 -12.34 25.01 -6.72
CA VAL A 109 -13.03 23.92 -6.01
C VAL A 109 -14.29 24.43 -5.30
N LEU A 110 -14.26 25.60 -4.66
CA LEU A 110 -15.44 26.18 -4.02
C LEU A 110 -16.51 26.64 -5.02
N ALA A 111 -16.13 26.94 -6.25
CA ALA A 111 -17.03 27.37 -7.33
C ALA A 111 -17.59 26.22 -8.18
N CYS A 112 -17.11 24.98 -8.02
CA CYS A 112 -17.45 23.86 -8.93
C CYS A 112 -18.82 23.21 -8.68
N GLY A 113 -19.62 23.76 -7.76
CA GLY A 113 -20.96 23.30 -7.42
C GLY A 113 -21.03 22.20 -6.36
N LEU A 114 -19.89 21.76 -5.82
CA LEU A 114 -19.86 20.84 -4.68
C LEU A 114 -20.19 21.57 -3.37
N THR A 115 -20.91 20.87 -2.48
CA THR A 115 -21.18 21.37 -1.14
C THR A 115 -19.94 21.24 -0.24
N PRO A 116 -19.80 22.09 0.80
CA PRO A 116 -18.74 21.93 1.80
C PRO A 116 -18.75 20.53 2.44
N SER A 117 -19.94 19.96 2.68
CA SER A 117 -20.10 18.61 3.25
C SER A 117 -19.49 17.52 2.34
N GLN A 118 -19.76 17.56 1.03
CA GLN A 118 -19.19 16.60 0.07
C GLN A 118 -17.66 16.67 0.02
N LEU A 119 -17.10 17.89 0.03
CA LEU A 119 -15.65 18.11 0.02
C LEU A 119 -14.98 17.59 1.29
N VAL A 120 -15.52 17.95 2.47
CA VAL A 120 -15.02 17.48 3.76
C VAL A 120 -15.14 15.96 3.87
N TYR A 121 -16.27 15.39 3.49
CA TYR A 121 -16.52 13.95 3.57
C TYR A 121 -15.59 13.14 2.66
N THR A 122 -15.35 13.62 1.43
CA THR A 122 -14.45 12.96 0.49
C THR A 122 -13.00 13.03 0.98
N ALA A 123 -12.55 14.18 1.48
CA ALA A 123 -11.22 14.33 2.06
C ALA A 123 -11.03 13.44 3.30
N TRP A 124 -12.01 13.42 4.20
CA TRP A 124 -12.02 12.55 5.38
C TRP A 124 -11.98 11.07 4.99
N SER A 125 -12.85 10.64 4.07
CA SER A 125 -12.91 9.25 3.58
C SER A 125 -11.58 8.81 2.96
N SER A 126 -10.88 9.73 2.30
CA SER A 126 -9.56 9.46 1.72
C SER A 126 -8.47 9.33 2.81
N ALA A 127 -8.42 10.27 3.76
CA ALA A 127 -7.37 10.35 4.77
C ALA A 127 -7.52 9.35 5.93
N SER A 128 -8.75 9.09 6.37
CA SER A 128 -9.07 8.29 7.56
C SER A 128 -8.83 6.77 7.39
N THR A 129 -8.44 6.34 6.19
CA THR A 129 -7.95 4.96 5.99
C THR A 129 -6.60 4.72 6.66
N PHE A 130 -5.89 5.79 7.05
CA PHE A 130 -4.61 5.68 7.74
C PHE A 130 -4.77 4.98 9.10
N ARG A 131 -3.86 4.05 9.39
CA ARG A 131 -3.75 3.42 10.71
C ARG A 131 -2.31 3.39 11.19
N GLY A 132 -2.08 3.84 12.42
CA GLY A 132 -0.73 3.95 12.99
C GLY A 132 -0.04 2.61 13.29
N SER A 133 -0.80 1.51 13.37
CA SER A 133 -0.30 0.18 13.70
C SER A 133 0.70 -0.35 12.68
N ASP A 134 0.40 -0.24 11.39
CA ASP A 134 1.28 -0.66 10.28
C ASP A 134 1.59 0.48 9.29
N LYS A 135 1.09 1.69 9.57
CA LYS A 135 1.29 2.93 8.79
C LYS A 135 0.79 2.82 7.36
N ARG A 136 -0.18 1.93 7.09
CA ARG A 136 -0.88 1.84 5.80
C ARG A 136 -2.05 2.82 5.74
N GLY A 137 -2.56 3.02 4.52
CA GLY A 137 -3.68 3.92 4.24
C GLY A 137 -3.26 5.38 4.14
N GLY A 138 -4.24 6.27 4.30
CA GLY A 138 -4.08 7.71 4.10
C GLY A 138 -4.42 8.17 2.68
N ALA A 139 -4.44 9.49 2.49
CA ALA A 139 -4.87 10.11 1.24
C ALA A 139 -3.85 9.98 0.09
N ASN A 140 -2.57 9.74 0.41
CA ASN A 140 -1.51 9.67 -0.59
C ASN A 140 -1.74 8.52 -1.59
N GLY A 141 -1.54 8.80 -2.87
CA GLY A 141 -1.88 7.91 -3.99
C GLY A 141 -3.33 8.01 -4.46
N ALA A 142 -4.20 8.79 -3.79
CA ALA A 142 -5.61 8.97 -4.12
C ALA A 142 -6.35 7.64 -4.38
N ARG A 143 -6.08 6.64 -3.54
CA ARG A 143 -6.62 5.28 -3.69
C ARG A 143 -8.13 5.21 -3.53
N ILE A 144 -8.75 6.24 -2.95
CA ILE A 144 -10.22 6.35 -2.84
C ILE A 144 -10.92 6.28 -4.21
N ARG A 145 -10.24 6.68 -5.30
CA ARG A 145 -10.78 6.57 -6.67
C ARG A 145 -10.67 5.16 -7.28
N LEU A 146 -9.93 4.26 -6.64
CA LEU A 146 -9.61 2.92 -7.14
C LEU A 146 -10.38 1.84 -6.37
N ALA A 147 -10.50 0.65 -6.96
CA ALA A 147 -11.01 -0.49 -6.24
C ALA A 147 -10.01 -0.95 -5.14
N PRO A 148 -10.49 -1.42 -3.97
CA PRO A 148 -11.90 -1.54 -3.60
C PRO A 148 -12.50 -0.27 -2.96
N GLN A 149 -11.68 0.76 -2.66
CA GLN A 149 -12.10 1.91 -1.84
C GLN A 149 -13.27 2.69 -2.45
N LYS A 150 -13.32 2.84 -3.76
CA LYS A 150 -14.42 3.53 -4.46
C LYS A 150 -15.79 2.87 -4.27
N ASP A 151 -15.80 1.58 -3.91
CA ASP A 151 -17.01 0.75 -3.80
C ASP A 151 -17.36 0.43 -2.33
N TRP A 152 -16.61 0.95 -1.35
CA TRP A 152 -16.96 0.77 0.05
C TRP A 152 -18.26 1.51 0.40
N GLU A 153 -19.19 0.83 1.06
CA GLU A 153 -20.47 1.41 1.49
C GLU A 153 -20.28 2.69 2.32
N VAL A 154 -19.31 2.66 3.24
CA VAL A 154 -18.96 3.82 4.07
C VAL A 154 -18.52 5.03 3.25
N ASN A 155 -18.02 4.85 2.01
CA ASN A 155 -17.59 5.96 1.17
C ASN A 155 -18.74 6.57 0.35
N ARG A 156 -20.01 6.20 0.58
CA ARG A 156 -21.19 6.80 -0.09
C ARG A 156 -20.98 6.94 -1.60
N GLY A 157 -20.75 5.82 -2.27
CA GLY A 157 -20.24 5.73 -3.64
C GLY A 157 -20.72 6.82 -4.63
N PRO A 158 -22.02 7.16 -4.75
CA PRO A 158 -22.46 8.25 -5.62
C PRO A 158 -21.87 9.64 -5.28
N GLU A 159 -21.87 10.06 -4.01
CA GLU A 159 -21.40 11.38 -3.57
C GLU A 159 -19.88 11.54 -3.77
N VAL A 160 -19.11 10.52 -3.38
CA VAL A 160 -17.64 10.54 -3.56
C VAL A 160 -17.28 10.45 -5.05
N ARG A 161 -18.00 9.67 -5.86
CA ARG A 161 -17.74 9.62 -7.31
C ARG A 161 -18.00 10.96 -8.01
N GLU A 162 -19.09 11.64 -7.64
CA GLU A 162 -19.39 12.97 -8.16
C GLU A 162 -18.27 13.95 -7.78
N THR A 163 -17.88 13.96 -6.51
CA THR A 163 -16.78 14.80 -6.01
C THR A 163 -15.49 14.54 -6.76
N LEU A 164 -15.09 13.27 -6.89
CA LEU A 164 -13.87 12.87 -7.61
C LEU A 164 -13.92 13.29 -9.08
N THR A 165 -15.06 13.17 -9.75
CA THR A 165 -15.23 13.59 -11.15
C THR A 165 -14.99 15.09 -11.29
N LYS A 166 -15.57 15.91 -10.41
CA LYS A 166 -15.38 17.37 -10.42
C LYS A 166 -13.94 17.77 -10.13
N LEU A 167 -13.30 17.13 -9.15
CA LEU A 167 -11.89 17.39 -8.85
C LEU A 167 -10.98 16.95 -10.00
N GLU A 168 -11.25 15.83 -10.66
CA GLU A 168 -10.47 15.37 -11.83
C GLU A 168 -10.61 16.33 -13.02
N GLN A 169 -11.78 16.93 -13.24
CA GLN A 169 -11.97 17.97 -14.25
C GLN A 169 -11.13 19.22 -13.95
N ILE A 170 -11.12 19.69 -12.70
CA ILE A 170 -10.29 20.82 -12.26
C ILE A 170 -8.80 20.48 -12.43
N GLN A 171 -8.39 19.29 -11.98
CA GLN A 171 -7.01 18.83 -12.10
C GLN A 171 -6.55 18.80 -13.57
N THR A 172 -7.38 18.22 -14.45
CA THR A 172 -7.09 18.09 -15.88
C THR A 172 -6.96 19.47 -16.52
N SER A 173 -7.92 20.36 -16.27
CA SER A 173 -7.90 21.74 -16.78
C SER A 173 -6.66 22.51 -16.31
N PHE A 174 -6.37 22.46 -15.00
CA PHE A 174 -5.20 23.10 -14.42
C PHE A 174 -3.92 22.57 -15.05
N ASN A 175 -3.70 21.25 -15.05
CA ASN A 175 -2.46 20.63 -15.54
C ASN A 175 -2.26 20.82 -17.05
N ALA A 176 -3.33 20.78 -17.85
CA ALA A 176 -3.25 21.01 -19.30
C ALA A 176 -2.98 22.47 -19.67
N GLY A 177 -3.38 23.41 -18.82
CA GLY A 177 -3.15 24.84 -19.02
C GLY A 177 -1.75 25.34 -18.63
N ARG A 178 -0.86 24.47 -18.12
CA ARG A 178 0.47 24.87 -17.64
C ARG A 178 1.58 24.54 -18.63
N SER A 179 2.47 25.50 -18.83
CA SER A 179 3.73 25.34 -19.59
C SER A 179 4.98 25.44 -18.71
N ASP A 180 4.83 25.79 -17.43
CA ASP A 180 5.91 25.99 -16.46
C ASP A 180 6.33 24.70 -15.73
N GLY A 181 5.82 23.55 -16.17
CA GLY A 181 6.10 22.24 -15.58
C GLY A 181 5.44 22.00 -14.22
N LYS A 182 4.67 22.96 -13.68
CA LYS A 182 3.92 22.74 -12.44
C LYS A 182 2.73 21.83 -12.69
N LYS A 183 2.44 20.92 -11.77
CA LYS A 183 1.21 20.10 -11.79
C LYS A 183 0.69 19.89 -10.37
N VAL A 184 -0.58 19.53 -10.27
CA VAL A 184 -1.21 19.08 -9.03
C VAL A 184 -1.70 17.64 -9.18
N SER A 185 -1.48 16.83 -8.15
CA SER A 185 -1.99 15.47 -8.09
C SER A 185 -3.46 15.46 -7.64
N LEU A 186 -4.22 14.42 -8.01
CA LEU A 186 -5.59 14.27 -7.52
C LEU A 186 -5.62 14.02 -6.00
N ALA A 187 -4.57 13.41 -5.44
CA ALA A 187 -4.43 13.21 -4.00
C ALA A 187 -4.38 14.55 -3.26
N ASP A 188 -3.55 15.47 -3.75
CA ASP A 188 -3.45 16.82 -3.19
C ASP A 188 -4.76 17.58 -3.36
N LEU A 189 -5.41 17.47 -4.53
CA LEU A 189 -6.64 18.21 -4.81
C LEU A 189 -7.83 17.72 -3.95
N ILE A 190 -7.91 16.43 -3.63
CA ILE A 190 -8.90 15.88 -2.67
C ILE A 190 -8.71 16.52 -1.29
N VAL A 191 -7.48 16.55 -0.79
CA VAL A 191 -7.18 17.13 0.54
C VAL A 191 -7.40 18.65 0.52
N LEU A 192 -6.95 19.32 -0.54
CA LEU A 192 -7.09 20.76 -0.72
C LEU A 192 -8.57 21.18 -0.77
N GLY A 193 -9.43 20.37 -1.41
CA GLY A 193 -10.87 20.61 -1.43
C GLY A 193 -11.50 20.53 -0.04
N GLY A 194 -11.09 19.55 0.78
CA GLY A 194 -11.46 19.48 2.19
C GLY A 194 -11.03 20.72 2.98
N ASN A 195 -9.78 21.17 2.80
CA ASN A 195 -9.27 22.38 3.45
C ASN A 195 -10.05 23.63 3.05
N ALA A 196 -10.33 23.81 1.75
CA ALA A 196 -11.10 24.95 1.24
C ALA A 196 -12.52 24.99 1.83
N ALA A 197 -13.15 23.83 1.96
CA ALA A 197 -14.48 23.71 2.55
C ALA A 197 -14.50 24.05 4.05
N ILE A 198 -13.48 23.62 4.81
CA ILE A 198 -13.33 23.98 6.23
C ILE A 198 -13.09 25.48 6.39
N GLU A 199 -12.22 26.08 5.58
CA GLU A 199 -11.97 27.52 5.58
C GLU A 199 -13.25 28.32 5.29
N ARG A 200 -14.03 27.90 4.28
CA ARG A 200 -15.32 28.52 3.97
C ARG A 200 -16.32 28.37 5.13
N ALA A 201 -16.36 27.21 5.79
CA ALA A 201 -17.26 26.97 6.91
C ALA A 201 -16.89 27.79 8.15
N ALA A 202 -15.60 28.08 8.36
CA ALA A 202 -15.13 28.91 9.47
C ALA A 202 -15.38 30.42 9.25
N ALA A 203 -15.50 30.85 7.99
CA ALA A 203 -15.74 32.25 7.64
C ALA A 203 -17.23 32.62 7.52
N ALA A 204 -18.14 31.65 7.68
CA ALA A 204 -19.60 31.81 7.64
C ALA A 204 -20.18 32.02 9.03
#